data_AF-A0A944C6L0-F1
#
_entry.id   AF-A0A944C6L0-F1
#
_cell.length_a   1.000
_cell.length_b   1.000
_cell.length_c   1.000
_cell.angle_alpha   90.00
_cell.angle_beta   90.00
_cell.angle_gamma   90.00
#
_symmetry.space_group_name_H-M   'P 1'
#
loop_
_entity.id
_entity.type
_entity.pdbx_description
1 polymer ?
#
loop_
_entity_poly.entity_id
_entity_poly.type
_entity_poly.pdbx_seq_one_letter_code
_entity_poly.pdbx_strand_id
1 'polypeptide(L)'
;MKYTLEERLEIGRRIYEDEISKIEASKEYDIGVDTARDYMRLYRDTYHLNPKNLKQGFCKAFTAEAVKEYQIKDYQSMSKEELLLELVKSKINEARAKKGYQVEGDGANKRFVPIGSKNTK
;
A
#
# COMPACT_ATOMS: atom_id res chain seq x y z
N MET A 1 -28.01 -4.09 24.67
CA MET A 1 -26.59 -3.70 24.89
C MET A 1 -26.49 -2.89 26.17
N LYS A 2 -25.42 -3.08 26.95
CA LYS A 2 -25.27 -2.52 28.32
C LYS A 2 -25.08 -0.99 28.33
N TYR A 3 -24.46 -0.43 27.30
CA TYR A 3 -24.15 1.01 27.17
C TYR A 3 -24.82 1.62 25.94
N THR A 4 -25.16 2.91 26.03
CA THR A 4 -25.66 3.76 24.93
C THR A 4 -24.56 4.10 23.91
N LEU A 5 -24.89 4.72 22.79
CA LEU A 5 -23.89 5.07 21.76
C LEU A 5 -22.86 6.08 22.30
N GLU A 6 -23.31 7.09 23.02
CA GLU A 6 -22.46 8.16 23.56
C GLU A 6 -21.48 7.61 24.59
N GLU A 7 -21.94 6.75 25.50
CA GLU A 7 -21.08 6.11 26.50
C GLU A 7 -20.00 5.23 25.85
N ARG A 8 -20.33 4.54 24.75
CA ARG A 8 -19.34 3.75 24.01
C ARG A 8 -18.28 4.62 23.35
N LEU A 9 -18.69 5.76 22.81
CA LEU A 9 -17.75 6.72 22.23
C LEU A 9 -16.83 7.28 23.31
N GLU A 10 -17.34 7.58 24.51
CA GLU A 10 -16.52 8.07 25.62
C GLU A 10 -15.55 7.00 26.13
N ILE A 11 -16.00 5.76 26.35
CA ILE A 11 -15.10 4.65 26.72
C ILE A 11 -14.04 4.44 25.63
N GLY A 12 -14.45 4.50 24.36
CA GLY A 12 -13.57 4.41 23.21
C GLY A 12 -12.53 5.52 23.15
N ARG A 13 -12.93 6.77 23.48
CA ARG A 13 -12.06 7.95 23.59
C ARG A 13 -11.01 7.75 24.66
N ARG A 14 -11.40 7.38 25.88
CA ARG A 14 -10.49 7.15 27.01
C ARG A 14 -9.44 6.08 26.67
N ILE A 15 -9.84 5.00 26.02
CA ILE A 15 -8.92 3.96 25.53
C ILE A 15 -8.04 4.49 24.41
N TYR A 16 -8.61 5.24 23.46
CA TYR A 16 -7.85 5.78 22.35
C TYR A 16 -6.83 6.81 22.81
N GLU A 17 -7.10 7.63 23.82
CA GLU A 17 -6.17 8.62 24.37
C GLU A 17 -5.11 8.01 25.31
N ASP A 18 -5.14 6.69 25.51
CA ASP A 18 -4.33 5.94 26.48
C ASP A 18 -4.55 6.38 27.94
N GLU A 19 -5.72 6.95 28.27
CA GLU A 19 -6.10 7.22 29.67
C GLU A 19 -6.29 5.93 30.47
N ILE A 20 -6.86 4.91 29.81
CA ILE A 20 -7.06 3.57 30.35
C ILE A 20 -6.70 2.52 29.31
N SER A 21 -6.11 1.41 29.76
CA SER A 21 -5.88 0.26 28.88
C SER A 21 -7.18 -0.46 28.57
N LYS A 22 -7.24 -1.20 27.44
CA LYS A 22 -8.37 -2.09 27.11
C LYS A 22 -8.66 -3.12 28.20
N ILE A 23 -7.62 -3.56 28.92
CA ILE A 23 -7.73 -4.52 30.03
C ILE A 23 -8.32 -3.83 31.26
N GLU A 24 -7.96 -2.57 31.50
CA GLU A 24 -8.47 -1.79 32.63
C GLU A 24 -9.92 -1.39 32.39
N ALA A 25 -10.24 -0.92 31.17
CA ALA A 25 -11.60 -0.63 30.75
C ALA A 25 -12.51 -1.87 30.88
N SER A 26 -11.99 -3.06 30.59
CA SER A 26 -12.73 -4.31 30.78
C SER A 26 -13.12 -4.54 32.25
N LYS A 27 -12.24 -4.21 33.20
CA LYS A 27 -12.50 -4.32 34.64
C LYS A 27 -13.41 -3.20 35.16
N GLU A 28 -13.16 -1.96 34.74
CA GLU A 28 -13.90 -0.77 35.20
C GLU A 28 -15.36 -0.77 34.75
N TYR A 29 -15.60 -1.16 33.49
CA TYR A 29 -16.92 -1.16 32.88
C TYR A 29 -17.59 -2.54 32.84
N ASP A 30 -16.91 -3.57 33.35
CA ASP A 30 -17.40 -4.96 33.30
C ASP A 30 -17.86 -5.33 31.87
N ILE A 31 -16.95 -5.14 30.93
CA ILE A 31 -17.09 -5.44 29.49
C ILE A 31 -15.98 -6.38 29.05
N GLY A 32 -16.19 -7.12 27.96
CA GLY A 32 -15.12 -7.90 27.36
C GLY A 32 -14.00 -7.02 26.81
N VAL A 33 -12.76 -7.51 26.85
CA VAL A 33 -11.59 -6.81 26.28
C VAL A 33 -11.78 -6.53 24.78
N ASP A 34 -12.44 -7.44 24.05
CA ASP A 34 -12.77 -7.24 22.63
C ASP A 34 -13.85 -6.15 22.46
N THR A 35 -14.84 -6.09 23.34
CA THR A 35 -15.85 -5.01 23.35
C THR A 35 -15.20 -3.65 23.60
N ALA A 36 -14.27 -3.56 24.55
CA ALA A 36 -13.48 -2.36 24.79
C ALA A 36 -12.68 -1.95 23.54
N ARG A 37 -12.12 -2.92 22.80
CA ARG A 37 -11.44 -2.68 21.52
C ARG A 37 -12.41 -2.16 20.45
N ASP A 38 -13.62 -2.70 20.38
CA ASP A 38 -14.63 -2.26 19.41
C ASP A 38 -15.12 -0.85 19.71
N TYR A 39 -15.26 -0.46 20.99
CA TYR A 39 -15.59 0.91 21.37
C TYR A 39 -14.48 1.90 20.97
N MET A 40 -13.21 1.52 21.16
CA MET A 40 -12.06 2.30 20.68
C MET A 40 -12.05 2.44 19.15
N ARG A 41 -12.40 1.38 18.41
CA ARG A 41 -12.53 1.43 16.94
C ARG A 41 -13.69 2.32 16.50
N LEU A 42 -14.84 2.19 17.16
CA LEU A 42 -16.02 3.01 16.91
C LEU A 42 -15.67 4.49 17.00
N TYR A 43 -15.03 4.90 18.12
CA TYR A 43 -14.56 6.28 18.32
C TYR A 43 -13.64 6.73 17.19
N ARG A 44 -12.61 5.94 16.88
CA ARG A 44 -11.68 6.26 15.80
C ARG A 44 -12.38 6.45 14.45
N ASP A 45 -13.31 5.57 14.11
CA ASP A 45 -14.00 5.58 12.82
C ASP A 45 -14.99 6.76 12.73
N THR A 46 -15.68 7.11 13.82
CA THR A 46 -16.58 8.30 13.87
C THR A 46 -15.85 9.63 13.72
N TYR A 47 -14.63 9.74 14.23
CA TYR A 47 -13.84 10.98 14.16
C TYR A 47 -12.74 10.93 13.09
N HIS A 48 -12.73 9.90 12.24
CA HIS A 48 -11.76 9.69 11.16
C HIS A 48 -10.30 9.80 11.63
N LEU A 49 -10.00 9.27 12.82
CA LEU A 49 -8.68 9.34 13.42
C LEU A 49 -7.75 8.26 12.86
N ASN A 50 -6.45 8.57 12.81
CA ASN A 50 -5.45 7.59 12.38
C ASN A 50 -5.30 6.45 13.41
N PRO A 51 -5.01 5.22 12.99
CA PRO A 51 -4.66 4.15 13.91
C PRO A 51 -3.41 4.51 14.72
N LYS A 52 -3.48 4.50 16.07
CA LYS A 52 -2.31 4.76 16.94
C LYS A 52 -1.11 3.86 16.64
N ASN A 53 -1.38 2.60 16.30
CA ASN A 53 -0.36 1.65 15.87
C ASN A 53 -0.29 1.57 14.35
N LEU A 54 0.12 2.66 13.70
CA LEU A 54 0.72 2.64 12.36
C LEU A 54 2.12 1.98 12.44
N LYS A 55 2.28 0.86 13.14
CA LYS A 55 3.38 -0.06 12.86
C LYS A 55 3.06 -0.61 11.50
N GLN A 56 3.50 0.13 10.48
CA GLN A 56 3.40 -0.08 9.05
C GLN A 56 2.88 -1.48 8.77
N GLY A 57 1.56 -1.57 8.64
CA GLY A 57 0.88 -2.84 8.49
C GLY A 57 1.40 -3.48 7.23
N PHE A 58 2.34 -4.40 7.37
CA PHE A 58 2.75 -5.37 6.36
C PHE A 58 2.84 -4.83 4.92
N CYS A 59 3.32 -3.62 4.70
CA CYS A 59 4.14 -3.40 3.53
C CYS A 59 5.42 -4.13 3.91
N LYS A 60 5.57 -5.40 3.50
CA LYS A 60 6.90 -6.01 3.48
C LYS A 60 7.76 -4.96 2.78
N ALA A 61 8.67 -4.33 3.52
CA ALA A 61 9.73 -3.57 2.86
C ALA A 61 10.26 -4.53 1.81
N PHE A 62 10.30 -4.11 0.54
CA PHE A 62 10.88 -4.94 -0.51
C PHE A 62 12.21 -5.44 0.04
N THR A 63 12.44 -6.75 -0.01
CA THR A 63 13.70 -7.28 0.50
C THR A 63 14.84 -6.59 -0.23
N ALA A 64 16.00 -6.45 0.40
CA ALA A 64 17.15 -5.84 -0.25
C ALA A 64 17.47 -6.55 -1.57
N GLU A 65 17.17 -7.86 -1.69
CA GLU A 65 17.27 -8.58 -2.96
C GLU A 65 16.27 -8.08 -3.99
N ALA A 66 14.98 -7.93 -3.66
CA ALA A 66 13.98 -7.43 -4.60
C ALA A 66 14.26 -5.98 -5.06
N VAL A 67 14.72 -5.13 -4.13
CA VAL A 67 15.14 -3.76 -4.48
C VAL A 67 16.29 -3.77 -5.49
N LYS A 68 17.22 -4.71 -5.35
CA LYS A 68 18.36 -4.88 -6.26
C LYS A 68 17.93 -5.51 -7.59
N GLU A 69 17.12 -6.57 -7.56
CA GLU A 69 16.66 -7.33 -8.73
C GLU A 69 15.86 -6.44 -9.69
N TYR A 70 14.93 -5.65 -9.14
CA TYR A 70 14.06 -4.78 -9.92
C TYR A 70 14.56 -3.33 -10.02
N GLN A 71 15.80 -3.06 -9.59
CA GLN A 71 16.43 -1.73 -9.65
C GLN A 71 15.52 -0.62 -9.08
N ILE A 72 14.77 -0.94 -8.01
CA ILE A 72 13.70 -0.09 -7.46
C ILE A 72 14.26 1.27 -7.01
N LYS A 73 15.55 1.34 -6.68
CA LYS A 73 16.24 2.59 -6.29
C LYS A 73 16.18 3.65 -7.39
N ASP A 74 16.28 3.27 -8.66
CA ASP A 74 16.30 4.24 -9.76
C ASP A 74 14.93 4.89 -9.93
N TYR A 75 13.87 4.12 -9.72
CA TYR A 75 12.49 4.61 -9.73
C TYR A 75 12.14 5.44 -8.49
N GLN A 76 12.79 5.21 -7.34
CA GLN A 76 12.52 5.99 -6.12
C GLN A 76 12.97 7.45 -6.23
N SER A 77 13.98 7.73 -7.05
CA SER A 77 14.48 9.09 -7.30
C SER A 77 13.71 9.84 -8.39
N MET A 78 12.79 9.16 -9.11
CA MET A 78 11.99 9.77 -10.17
C MET A 78 10.81 10.57 -9.62
N SER A 79 10.47 11.64 -10.31
CA SER A 79 9.22 12.38 -10.11
C SER A 79 8.00 11.57 -10.60
N LYS A 80 6.80 11.98 -10.15
CA LYS A 80 5.53 11.35 -10.56
C LYS A 80 5.37 11.31 -12.09
N GLU A 81 5.78 12.36 -12.78
CA GLU A 81 5.64 12.49 -14.23
C GLU A 81 6.59 11.54 -14.98
N GLU A 82 7.83 11.42 -14.51
CA GLU A 82 8.81 10.49 -15.05
C GLU A 82 8.36 9.03 -14.87
N LEU A 83 7.81 8.71 -13.70
CA LEU A 83 7.25 7.37 -13.43
C LEU A 83 6.08 7.04 -14.38
N LEU A 84 5.20 8.02 -14.64
CA LEU A 84 4.09 7.84 -15.58
C LEU A 84 4.61 7.60 -17.00
N LEU A 85 5.61 8.38 -17.43
CA LEU A 85 6.23 8.24 -18.74
C LEU A 85 6.87 6.86 -18.90
N GLU A 86 7.58 6.38 -17.89
CA GLU A 86 8.26 5.09 -17.91
C GLU A 86 7.26 3.92 -17.96
N LEU A 87 6.14 4.06 -17.24
CA LEU A 87 5.02 3.11 -17.32
C LEU A 87 4.41 3.06 -18.73
N VAL A 88 4.23 4.21 -19.38
CA VAL A 88 3.74 4.28 -20.76
C VAL A 88 4.72 3.62 -21.73
N LYS A 89 6.03 3.91 -21.62
CA LYS A 89 7.06 3.28 -22.45
C LYS A 89 7.06 1.75 -22.28
N SER A 90 6.98 1.27 -21.04
CA SER A 90 6.90 -0.15 -20.73
C SER A 90 5.70 -0.82 -21.42
N LYS A 91 4.51 -0.21 -21.34
CA LYS A 91 3.30 -0.72 -22.02
C LYS A 91 3.43 -0.76 -23.53
N ILE A 92 4.07 0.24 -24.13
CA ILE A 92 4.35 0.26 -25.57
C ILE A 92 5.29 -0.89 -25.95
N ASN A 93 6.35 -1.09 -25.17
CA ASN A 93 7.32 -2.17 -25.43
C ASN A 93 6.69 -3.55 -25.24
N GLU A 94 5.84 -3.73 -24.23
CA GLU A 94 5.05 -4.96 -24.04
C GLU A 94 4.19 -5.26 -25.29
N ALA A 95 3.50 -4.25 -25.82
CA ALA A 95 2.68 -4.41 -27.02
C ALA A 95 3.51 -4.73 -28.28
N ARG A 96 4.71 -4.17 -28.41
CA ARG A 96 5.65 -4.48 -29.51
C ARG A 96 6.23 -5.89 -29.38
N ALA A 97 6.61 -6.30 -28.18
CA ALA A 97 7.09 -7.64 -27.90
C ALA A 97 6.04 -8.70 -28.23
N LYS A 98 4.76 -8.45 -27.92
CA LYS A 98 3.64 -9.31 -28.35
C LYS A 98 3.52 -9.42 -29.87
N LYS A 99 3.93 -8.39 -30.61
CA LYS A 99 4.02 -8.42 -32.09
C LYS A 99 5.32 -9.06 -32.60
N GLY A 100 6.21 -9.52 -31.72
CA GLY A 100 7.43 -10.22 -32.08
C GLY A 100 8.56 -9.30 -32.54
N TYR A 101 8.59 -8.04 -32.12
CA TYR A 101 9.74 -7.15 -32.40
C TYR A 101 10.03 -6.18 -31.26
N GLN A 102 11.29 -5.77 -31.17
CA GLN A 102 11.79 -4.69 -30.34
C GLN A 102 12.15 -3.49 -31.21
N VAL A 103 12.15 -2.29 -30.63
CA VAL A 103 12.60 -1.07 -31.30
C VAL A 103 13.79 -0.50 -30.56
N GLU A 104 14.87 -0.26 -31.28
CA GLU A 104 16.10 0.37 -30.77
C GLU A 104 16.30 1.73 -31.43
N GLY A 105 16.77 2.71 -30.66
CA GLY A 105 17.06 4.06 -31.14
C GLY A 105 15.83 4.93 -31.39
N ASP A 106 16.08 6.21 -31.61
CA ASP A 106 15.07 7.26 -31.82
C ASP A 106 15.27 8.01 -33.14
N GLY A 107 14.19 8.63 -33.63
CA GLY A 107 14.20 9.44 -34.86
C GLY A 107 14.72 8.67 -36.08
N ALA A 108 15.69 9.25 -36.77
CA ALA A 108 16.31 8.67 -37.97
C ALA A 108 17.11 7.39 -37.69
N ASN A 109 17.53 7.15 -36.44
CA ASN A 109 18.34 6.00 -36.06
C ASN A 109 17.50 4.80 -35.57
N LYS A 110 16.17 4.85 -35.74
CA LYS A 110 15.25 3.81 -35.27
C LYS A 110 15.42 2.50 -36.06
N ARG A 111 15.58 1.40 -35.34
CA ARG A 111 15.70 0.04 -35.90
C ARG A 111 14.66 -0.88 -35.29
N PHE A 112 14.09 -1.76 -36.10
CA PHE A 112 13.13 -2.79 -35.67
C PHE A 112 13.86 -4.13 -35.65
N VAL A 113 13.98 -4.72 -34.47
CA VAL A 113 14.69 -5.99 -34.25
C VAL A 113 13.64 -7.08 -34.01
N PRO A 114 13.50 -8.08 -34.90
CA PRO A 114 12.57 -9.18 -34.66
C PRO A 114 13.01 -10.01 -33.44
N ILE A 115 12.05 -10.35 -32.59
CA ILE A 115 12.26 -11.18 -31.40
C ILE A 115 11.91 -12.63 -31.79
N GLY A 116 12.94 -13.45 -31.94
CA GLY A 116 12.84 -14.88 -32.27
C GLY A 116 13.23 -15.19 -33.71
N SER A 117 14.19 -16.10 -33.88
CA SER A 117 14.58 -16.65 -35.18
C SER A 117 13.64 -17.78 -35.59
N LYS A 118 12.59 -17.44 -36.34
CA LYS A 118 12.03 -18.40 -37.30
C LYS A 118 12.31 -17.84 -38.68
N ASN A 119 13.34 -18.38 -39.32
CA ASN A 119 13.55 -18.28 -40.76
C ASN A 119 12.25 -18.65 -41.45
N THR A 120 11.52 -17.67 -41.99
CA THR A 120 10.59 -17.92 -43.08
C THR A 120 11.44 -18.26 -44.30
N LYS A 121 11.56 -19.56 -44.57
CA LYS A 121 11.96 -20.10 -45.88
C LYS A 121 10.97 -19.64 -46.94
#